data_AF-A0A355S9I3-F1
#
_entry.id   AF-A0A355S9I3-F1
#
_cell.length_a   1.000
_cell.length_b   1.000
_cell.length_c   1.000
_cell.angle_alpha   90.00
_cell.angle_beta   90.00
_cell.angle_gamma   90.00
#
_symmetry.space_group_name_H-M   'P 1'
#
loop_
_entity.id
_entity.type
_entity.pdbx_description
1 polymer ?
#
loop_
_entity_poly.entity_id
_entity_poly.type
_entity_poly.pdbx_seq_one_letter_code
_entity_poly.pdbx_strand_id
1 'polypeptide(L)'
;MSARLLPQALSICLLLLSLAHAEPPKEAAFKYLSPDEAIAKMKSPEGFVVNAFAAEPDCQQPFAFTFDERGRVWLCENLNYETRRSDLYNLGPQGRIVILTDTDGDGEMDERKVFKDKIMFPTGIALGHGGVWVGSPPNLLFIPDRNRDD
;
A
#
# COMPACT_ATOMS: atom_id res chain seq x y z
N MET A 1 -9.30 -52.45 -48.44
CA MET A 1 -9.65 -51.07 -48.87
C MET A 1 -9.96 -50.24 -47.63
N SER A 2 -9.24 -49.13 -47.49
CA SER A 2 -9.61 -47.86 -46.84
C SER A 2 -10.41 -47.84 -45.53
N ALA A 3 -9.76 -47.36 -44.45
CA ALA A 3 -10.20 -46.18 -43.68
C ALA A 3 -9.33 -45.99 -42.43
N ARG A 4 -8.22 -45.25 -42.54
CA ARG A 4 -7.47 -44.72 -41.39
C ARG A 4 -6.91 -43.34 -41.74
N LEU A 5 -7.77 -42.31 -41.74
CA LEU A 5 -7.34 -40.92 -41.99
C LEU A 5 -7.98 -39.88 -41.04
N LEU A 6 -8.68 -40.29 -39.97
CA LEU A 6 -9.45 -39.35 -39.13
C LEU A 6 -8.85 -38.86 -37.79
N PRO A 7 -7.63 -39.23 -37.30
CA PRO A 7 -7.16 -38.65 -36.03
C PRO A 7 -6.22 -37.45 -36.18
N GLN A 8 -5.66 -37.18 -37.37
CA GLN A 8 -4.58 -36.18 -37.50
C GLN A 8 -5.09 -34.73 -37.68
N ALA A 9 -6.30 -34.53 -38.21
CA ALA A 9 -6.85 -33.18 -38.41
C ALA A 9 -7.29 -32.50 -37.09
N LEU A 10 -7.74 -33.27 -36.10
CA LEU A 10 -8.20 -32.74 -34.81
C LEU A 10 -7.04 -32.25 -33.92
N SER A 11 -5.85 -32.86 -34.08
CA SER A 11 -4.65 -32.51 -33.30
C SER A 11 -4.02 -31.18 -33.74
N ILE A 12 -4.21 -30.79 -35.01
CA ILE A 12 -3.67 -29.53 -35.55
C ILE A 12 -4.56 -28.32 -35.16
N CYS A 13 -5.87 -28.50 -35.00
CA CYS A 13 -6.77 -27.42 -34.53
C CYS A 13 -6.56 -27.05 -33.05
N LEU A 14 -6.18 -28.00 -32.19
CA LEU A 14 -5.89 -27.71 -30.78
C LEU A 14 -4.54 -27.02 -30.55
N LEU A 15 -3.56 -27.20 -31.44
CA LEU A 15 -2.27 -26.50 -31.35
C LEU A 15 -2.33 -25.04 -31.82
N LEU A 16 -3.34 -24.66 -32.62
CA LEU A 16 -3.52 -23.28 -33.07
C LEU A 16 -4.32 -22.43 -32.08
N LEU A 17 -5.09 -23.06 -31.17
CA LEU A 17 -5.85 -22.35 -30.14
C LEU A 17 -4.99 -21.94 -28.93
N SER A 18 -3.81 -22.54 -28.72
CA SER A 18 -2.90 -22.20 -27.61
C SER A 18 -2.02 -20.98 -27.89
N LEU A 19 -1.97 -20.51 -29.14
CA LEU A 19 -1.20 -19.32 -29.55
C LEU A 19 -1.98 -18.01 -29.44
N ALA A 20 -3.27 -18.05 -29.13
CA ALA A 20 -4.03 -16.88 -28.72
C ALA A 20 -3.86 -16.60 -27.21
N HIS A 21 -2.62 -16.61 -26.72
CA HIS A 21 -2.32 -15.87 -25.50
C HIS A 21 -2.40 -14.40 -25.87
N ALA A 22 -3.50 -13.75 -25.52
CA ALA A 22 -3.56 -12.29 -25.55
C ALA A 22 -2.35 -11.79 -24.74
N GLU A 23 -1.44 -11.06 -25.38
CA GLU A 23 -0.40 -10.37 -24.63
C GLU A 23 -1.09 -9.53 -23.57
N PRO A 24 -0.67 -9.60 -22.29
CA PRO A 24 -1.22 -8.71 -21.28
C PRO A 24 -1.10 -7.29 -21.82
N PRO A 25 -2.14 -6.45 -21.71
CA PRO A 25 -2.09 -5.10 -22.25
C PRO A 25 -0.81 -4.45 -21.78
N LYS A 26 0.03 -4.00 -22.73
CA LYS A 26 1.23 -3.22 -22.45
C LYS A 26 0.82 -2.14 -21.48
N GLU A 27 1.22 -2.26 -20.22
CA GLU A 27 1.01 -1.20 -19.25
C GLU A 27 1.62 0.05 -19.87
N ALA A 28 0.77 1.04 -20.16
CA ALA A 28 1.25 2.33 -20.59
C ALA A 28 2.29 2.74 -19.54
N ALA A 29 3.50 3.11 -19.96
CA ALA A 29 4.54 3.53 -19.04
C ALA A 29 4.05 4.79 -18.31
N PHE A 30 3.43 4.60 -17.15
CA PHE A 30 2.99 5.68 -16.29
C PHE A 30 4.25 6.31 -15.70
N LYS A 31 4.48 7.59 -15.99
CA LYS A 31 5.54 8.35 -15.32
C LYS A 31 5.06 8.63 -13.89
N TYR A 32 5.70 8.01 -12.90
CA TYR A 32 5.58 8.42 -11.51
C TYR A 32 6.12 9.84 -11.35
N LEU A 33 5.38 10.69 -10.64
CA LEU A 33 5.78 12.06 -10.37
C LEU A 33 6.60 12.10 -9.09
N SER A 34 7.61 12.97 -9.04
CA SER A 34 8.16 13.37 -7.74
C SER A 34 7.09 14.11 -6.91
N PRO A 35 7.27 14.24 -5.58
CA PRO A 35 6.36 15.04 -4.76
C PRO A 35 6.17 16.47 -5.29
N ASP A 36 7.27 17.16 -5.63
CA ASP A 36 7.22 18.50 -6.22
C ASP A 36 6.48 18.55 -7.56
N GLU A 37 6.71 17.57 -8.44
CA GLU A 37 6.01 17.47 -9.72
C GLU A 37 4.51 17.21 -9.53
N ALA A 38 4.12 16.46 -8.49
CA ALA A 38 2.73 16.21 -8.16
C ALA A 38 2.07 17.48 -7.61
N ILE A 39 2.70 18.16 -6.65
CA ILE A 39 2.24 19.43 -6.06
C ILE A 39 2.05 20.50 -7.13
N ALA A 40 3.01 20.65 -8.05
CA ALA A 40 2.92 21.62 -9.14
C ALA A 40 1.71 21.39 -10.08
N LYS A 41 1.13 20.17 -10.07
CA LYS A 41 -0.06 19.81 -10.86
C LYS A 41 -1.35 19.83 -10.04
N MET A 42 -1.28 19.99 -8.72
CA MET A 42 -2.46 20.11 -7.87
C MET A 42 -3.13 21.48 -8.03
N LYS A 43 -4.43 21.53 -7.76
CA LYS A 43 -5.18 22.78 -7.65
C LYS A 43 -5.63 22.91 -6.20
N SER A 44 -5.19 23.96 -5.52
CA SER A 44 -5.66 24.31 -4.18
C SER A 44 -6.62 25.51 -4.24
N PRO A 45 -7.55 25.64 -3.26
CA PRO A 45 -8.32 26.86 -3.09
C PRO A 45 -7.40 28.05 -2.77
N GLU A 46 -7.89 29.27 -3.02
CA GLU A 46 -7.16 30.49 -2.65
C GLU A 46 -6.88 30.54 -1.14
N GLY A 47 -5.66 30.93 -0.78
CA GLY A 47 -5.21 30.96 0.62
C GLY A 47 -4.67 29.64 1.17
N PHE A 48 -4.70 28.54 0.39
CA PHE A 48 -4.16 27.25 0.78
C PHE A 48 -2.83 26.95 0.07
N VAL A 49 -1.86 26.46 0.84
CA VAL A 49 -0.59 25.93 0.35
C VAL A 49 -0.61 24.41 0.45
N VAL A 50 0.02 23.74 -0.51
CA VAL A 50 0.22 22.29 -0.48
C VAL A 50 1.73 22.04 -0.49
N ASN A 51 2.19 21.19 0.42
CA ASN A 51 3.57 20.74 0.53
C ASN A 51 3.60 19.22 0.73
N ALA A 52 4.77 18.60 0.53
CA ALA A 52 4.96 17.17 0.71
C ALA A 52 5.45 16.89 2.13
N PHE A 53 4.54 16.54 3.05
CA PHE A 53 4.92 16.21 4.43
C PHE A 53 5.83 14.98 4.52
N ALA A 54 5.51 13.91 3.78
CA ALA A 54 6.33 12.71 3.68
C ALA A 54 6.13 12.03 2.31
N ALA A 55 7.17 11.36 1.82
CA ALA A 55 7.18 10.61 0.58
C ALA A 55 8.01 9.32 0.73
N GLU A 56 8.10 8.49 -0.31
CA GLU A 56 9.04 7.37 -0.30
C GLU A 56 10.50 7.86 -0.13
N PRO A 57 11.33 7.16 0.66
CA PRO A 57 11.10 5.83 1.26
C PRO A 57 10.40 5.83 2.63
N ASP A 58 10.14 7.00 3.21
CA ASP A 58 9.69 7.14 4.60
C ASP A 58 8.19 6.88 4.79
N CYS A 59 7.40 7.11 3.75
CA CYS A 59 5.97 6.82 3.69
C CYS A 59 5.68 5.85 2.54
N GLN A 60 5.41 4.58 2.86
CA GLN A 60 5.16 3.53 1.86
C GLN A 60 3.75 2.98 1.95
N GLN A 61 3.03 2.99 0.82
CA GLN A 61 1.65 2.49 0.71
C GLN A 61 0.75 2.94 1.87
N PRO A 62 0.62 4.27 2.10
CA PRO A 62 -0.19 4.82 3.18
C PRO A 62 -1.67 4.44 2.99
N PHE A 63 -2.29 3.84 4.01
CA PHE A 63 -3.69 3.41 3.93
C PHE A 63 -4.62 4.27 4.78
N ALA A 64 -4.23 4.58 6.01
CA ALA A 64 -4.99 5.41 6.94
C ALA A 64 -4.02 6.10 7.91
N PHE A 65 -4.36 7.31 8.37
CA PHE A 65 -3.56 8.02 9.37
C PHE A 65 -4.43 8.77 10.39
N THR A 66 -3.81 9.17 11.50
CA THR A 66 -4.39 10.03 12.52
C THR A 66 -3.30 10.88 13.18
N PHE A 67 -3.69 11.85 14.01
CA PHE A 67 -2.76 12.68 14.76
C PHE A 67 -2.83 12.35 16.25
N ASP A 68 -1.71 12.44 16.95
CA ASP A 68 -1.69 12.40 18.42
C ASP A 68 -1.74 13.79 19.05
N GLU A 69 -1.85 13.85 20.39
CA GLU A 69 -1.84 15.11 21.13
C GLU A 69 -0.54 15.91 21.02
N ARG A 70 0.53 15.32 20.47
CA ARG A 70 1.83 15.96 20.24
C ARG A 70 1.97 16.51 18.82
N GLY A 71 0.94 16.35 17.97
CA GLY A 71 0.95 16.82 16.59
C GLY A 71 1.65 15.88 15.61
N ARG A 72 2.01 14.65 16.02
CA ARG A 72 2.68 13.68 15.15
C ARG A 72 1.65 12.91 14.32
N VAL A 73 2.05 12.49 13.12
CA VAL A 73 1.21 11.66 12.25
C VAL A 73 1.47 10.19 12.53
N TRP A 74 0.42 9.45 12.89
CA TRP A 74 0.43 8.00 13.02
C TRP A 74 -0.17 7.37 11.77
N LEU A 75 0.60 6.55 11.05
CA LEU A 75 0.28 6.05 9.71
C LEU A 75 0.24 4.53 9.66
N CYS A 76 -0.80 3.98 9.05
CA CYS A 76 -0.87 2.59 8.59
C CYS A 76 -0.17 2.46 7.23
N GLU A 77 0.90 1.66 7.19
CA GLU A 77 1.54 1.23 5.94
C GLU A 77 1.10 -0.19 5.60
N ASN A 78 0.48 -0.37 4.44
CA ASN A 78 -0.07 -1.65 4.00
C ASN A 78 0.79 -2.28 2.88
N LEU A 79 1.99 -2.75 3.27
CA LEU A 79 3.07 -3.17 2.36
C LEU A 79 2.78 -4.42 1.51
N ASN A 80 1.63 -5.08 1.71
CA ASN A 80 1.25 -6.29 0.99
C ASN A 80 -0.13 -6.15 0.32
N TYR A 81 -0.64 -4.93 0.15
CA TYR A 81 -1.96 -4.73 -0.46
C TYR A 81 -2.04 -5.28 -1.89
N GLU A 82 -1.02 -5.05 -2.72
CA GLU A 82 -0.97 -5.54 -4.10
C GLU A 82 -0.92 -7.08 -4.17
N THR A 83 -0.31 -7.70 -3.17
CA THR A 83 -0.10 -9.15 -3.09
C THR A 83 -1.23 -9.88 -2.36
N ARG A 84 -2.28 -9.18 -1.94
CA ARG A 84 -3.41 -9.76 -1.19
C ARG A 84 -4.18 -10.87 -1.91
N ARG A 85 -4.03 -10.98 -3.23
CA ARG A 85 -4.68 -11.99 -4.09
C ARG A 85 -3.72 -13.01 -4.69
N SER A 86 -2.41 -12.91 -4.41
CA SER A 86 -1.40 -13.85 -4.91
C SER A 86 -0.95 -14.82 -3.82
N ASP A 87 -0.15 -15.82 -4.22
CA ASP A 87 0.60 -16.72 -3.36
C ASP A 87 1.52 -16.00 -2.36
N LEU A 88 1.85 -14.74 -2.63
CA LEU A 88 2.57 -13.84 -1.73
C LEU A 88 1.76 -13.42 -0.49
N TYR A 89 0.46 -13.76 -0.38
CA TYR A 89 -0.26 -13.79 0.89
C TYR A 89 0.51 -14.61 1.95
N ASN A 90 1.24 -15.64 1.52
CA ASN A 90 2.05 -16.50 2.38
C ASN A 90 3.34 -15.83 2.90
N LEU A 91 3.69 -14.61 2.45
CA LEU A 91 4.80 -13.83 3.02
C LEU A 91 4.51 -13.37 4.47
N GLY A 92 3.29 -13.58 4.95
CA GLY A 92 2.89 -13.21 6.29
C GLY A 92 2.68 -11.69 6.44
N PRO A 93 2.58 -11.21 7.68
CA PRO A 93 2.25 -9.82 7.94
C PRO A 93 3.42 -8.88 7.63
N GLN A 94 3.21 -7.96 6.70
CA GLN A 94 4.19 -6.95 6.29
C GLN A 94 3.80 -5.53 6.71
N GLY A 95 2.54 -5.33 7.14
CA GLY A 95 2.04 -4.01 7.49
C GLY A 95 2.67 -3.46 8.77
N ARG A 96 2.69 -2.13 8.86
CA ARG A 96 3.30 -1.39 9.97
C ARG A 96 2.41 -0.24 10.42
N ILE A 97 2.50 0.11 11.70
CA ILE A 97 2.15 1.44 12.20
C ILE A 97 3.44 2.21 12.40
N VAL A 98 3.53 3.39 11.80
CA VAL A 98 4.68 4.30 11.93
C VAL A 98 4.23 5.64 12.48
N ILE A 99 5.15 6.33 13.15
CA ILE A 99 4.97 7.67 13.68
C ILE A 99 5.93 8.58 12.92
N LEU A 100 5.39 9.64 12.35
CA LEU A 100 6.10 10.66 11.60
C LEU A 100 6.03 11.97 12.39
N THR A 101 7.19 12.57 12.65
CA THR A 101 7.33 13.78 13.46
C THR A 101 7.95 14.88 12.61
N ASP A 102 7.36 16.06 12.70
CA ASP A 102 7.95 17.34 12.30
C ASP A 102 8.37 18.04 13.61
N THR A 103 9.66 18.33 13.74
CA THR A 103 10.30 18.81 14.96
C THR A 103 10.48 20.33 14.98
N ASP A 104 10.41 21.00 13.83
CA ASP A 104 10.62 22.44 13.71
C ASP A 104 9.39 23.21 13.19
N GLY A 105 8.35 22.50 12.77
CA GLY A 105 7.05 23.02 12.36
C GLY A 105 7.06 23.59 10.95
N ASP A 106 8.02 23.22 10.09
CA ASP A 106 8.09 23.68 8.71
C ASP A 106 7.11 22.95 7.76
N GLY A 107 6.45 21.90 8.27
CA GLY A 107 5.50 21.08 7.53
C GLY A 107 6.15 19.93 6.76
N GLU A 108 7.45 19.67 6.92
CA GLU A 108 8.16 18.49 6.43
C GLU A 108 8.47 17.53 7.59
N MET A 109 8.49 16.23 7.30
CA MET A 109 8.79 15.21 8.31
C MET A 109 10.30 15.08 8.52
N ASP A 110 10.72 15.14 9.79
CA ASP A 110 12.11 14.99 10.22
C ASP A 110 12.43 13.58 10.72
N GLU A 111 11.51 12.99 11.50
CA GLU A 111 11.76 11.73 12.19
C GLU A 111 10.68 10.69 11.90
N ARG A 112 11.14 9.44 11.74
CA ARG A 112 10.30 8.27 11.52
C ARG A 112 10.57 7.21 12.58
N LYS A 113 9.54 6.78 13.31
CA LYS A 113 9.58 5.65 14.24
C LYS A 113 8.61 4.56 13.82
N VAL A 114 9.04 3.30 13.85
CA VAL A 114 8.12 2.16 13.73
C VAL A 114 7.55 1.86 15.10
N PHE A 115 6.26 2.10 15.30
CA PHE A 115 5.56 1.76 16.55
C PHE A 115 5.29 0.26 16.63
N LYS A 116 4.71 -0.30 15.56
CA LYS A 116 4.40 -1.73 15.48
C LYS A 116 4.60 -2.25 14.07
N ASP A 117 5.30 -3.38 13.95
CA ASP A 117 5.44 -4.12 12.72
C ASP A 117 4.63 -5.42 12.73
N LYS A 118 4.67 -6.13 11.61
CA LYS A 118 4.07 -7.46 11.44
C LYS A 118 2.57 -7.44 11.74
N ILE A 119 1.88 -6.47 11.13
CA ILE A 119 0.42 -6.38 11.10
C ILE A 119 -0.11 -6.91 9.77
N MET A 120 -1.18 -7.70 9.81
CA MET A 120 -1.87 -8.14 8.61
C MET A 120 -2.78 -7.01 8.11
N PHE A 121 -2.52 -6.46 6.93
CA PHE A 121 -3.41 -5.49 6.26
C PHE A 121 -3.96 -4.38 7.19
N PRO A 122 -3.10 -3.52 7.77
CA PRO A 122 -3.59 -2.39 8.53
C PRO A 122 -4.36 -1.43 7.60
N THR A 123 -5.65 -1.24 7.86
CA THR A 123 -6.56 -0.45 7.01
C THR A 123 -7.23 0.72 7.73
N GLY A 124 -7.03 0.87 9.03
CA GLY A 124 -7.62 1.94 9.82
C GLY A 124 -6.88 2.11 11.13
N ILE A 125 -6.83 3.34 11.65
CA ILE A 125 -6.11 3.69 12.88
C ILE A 125 -6.91 4.70 13.70
N ALA A 126 -6.91 4.52 15.02
CA ALA A 126 -7.37 5.51 15.99
C ALA A 126 -6.57 5.41 17.27
N LEU A 127 -6.18 6.56 17.84
CA LEU A 127 -5.50 6.61 19.14
C LEU A 127 -6.52 6.77 20.26
N GLY A 128 -6.29 6.12 21.39
CA GLY A 128 -7.16 6.26 22.55
C GLY A 128 -7.01 5.12 23.55
N HIS A 129 -7.56 5.30 24.75
CA HIS A 129 -7.55 4.29 25.82
C HIS A 129 -6.15 3.74 26.16
N GLY A 130 -5.10 4.56 26.02
CA GLY A 130 -3.71 4.17 26.32
C GLY A 130 -3.10 3.25 25.27
N GLY A 131 -3.48 3.40 24.00
CA GLY A 131 -2.87 2.67 22.90
C GLY A 131 -3.46 3.03 21.54
N VAL A 132 -3.25 2.11 20.60
CA VAL A 132 -3.63 2.25 19.20
C VAL A 132 -4.64 1.17 18.83
N TRP A 133 -5.77 1.60 18.28
CA TRP A 133 -6.74 0.73 17.64
C TRP A 133 -6.41 0.61 16.16
N VAL A 134 -6.28 -0.62 15.66
CA VAL A 134 -5.92 -0.89 14.27
C VAL A 134 -6.94 -1.83 13.62
N GLY A 135 -7.56 -1.36 12.53
CA GLY A 135 -8.34 -2.22 11.66
C GLY A 135 -7.41 -3.14 10.87
N SER A 136 -7.53 -4.45 11.07
CA SER A 136 -6.68 -5.49 10.45
C SER A 136 -7.57 -6.68 10.09
N PRO A 137 -8.32 -6.62 8.97
CA PRO A 137 -9.37 -7.58 8.66
C PRO A 137 -8.92 -9.04 8.83
N PRO A 138 -9.74 -9.89 9.47
CA PRO A 138 -11.10 -9.63 9.99
C PRO A 138 -11.14 -8.99 11.39
N ASN A 139 -9.98 -8.65 11.96
CA ASN A 139 -9.84 -8.25 13.36
C ASN A 139 -9.83 -6.72 13.54
N LEU A 140 -10.24 -6.29 14.74
CA LEU A 140 -9.90 -5.00 15.31
C LEU A 140 -8.86 -5.24 16.41
N LEU A 141 -7.65 -4.74 16.21
CA LEU A 141 -6.55 -4.92 17.16
C LEU A 141 -6.48 -3.74 18.11
N PHE A 142 -6.11 -4.00 19.36
CA PHE A 142 -5.68 -2.98 20.30
C PHE A 142 -4.22 -3.24 20.68
N ILE A 143 -3.36 -2.25 20.45
CA ILE A 143 -1.93 -2.31 20.76
C ILE A 143 -1.66 -1.27 21.84
N PRO A 144 -1.41 -1.69 23.10
CA PRO A 144 -1.25 -0.76 24.20
C PRO A 144 0.12 -0.08 24.18
N ASP A 145 0.13 1.22 24.51
CA ASP A 145 1.31 2.01 24.85
C ASP A 145 1.18 2.42 26.32
N ARG A 146 1.66 1.56 27.21
CA ARG A 146 1.35 1.65 28.65
C ARG A 146 2.13 2.75 29.36
N ASN A 147 3.34 3.00 28.90
CA ASN A 147 4.29 3.96 29.43
C ASN A 147 4.25 5.29 28.67
N ARG A 148 3.49 5.37 27.56
CA ARG A 148 3.32 6.60 26.78
C ARG A 148 4.64 7.09 26.19
N ASP A 149 5.50 6.13 25.85
CA ASP A 149 6.76 6.37 25.12
C ASP A 149 6.73 5.78 23.71
N ASP A 150 5.48 5.58 23.22
CA ASP A 150 5.00 5.19 21.89
C ASP A 150 4.45 3.78 21.77
#